data_AF-A0A6I5XCX1-F1
#
_entry.id   AF-A0A6I5XCX1-F1
#
_cell.length_a   1.000
_cell.length_b   1.000
_cell.length_c   1.000
_cell.angle_alpha   90.00
_cell.angle_beta   90.00
_cell.angle_gamma   90.00
#
_symmetry.space_group_name_H-M   'P 1'
#
loop_
_entity.id
_entity.type
_entity.pdbx_description
1 polymer ?
#
loop_
_entity_poly.entity_id
_entity_poly.type
_entity_poly.pdbx_seq_one_letter_code
_entity_poly.pdbx_strand_id
1 'polypeptide(L)'
;MEHSGCGVFVFGKDGDVMAFPDLETAAGWMESIDVLEGEYEAAFTVDGREVTIVGERESPVSLRATDVRDLDGLRKRLARSGDHLGLNFPLSDLTAVANDLMRWQWEQRWPRWVSRLFGGKGPPQV
;
A
#
# COMPACT_ATOMS: atom_id res chain seq x y z
N MET A 1 -19.25 -3.08 -13.58
CA MET A 1 -17.85 -3.00 -14.06
C MET A 1 -17.00 -3.35 -12.85
N GLU A 2 -16.55 -4.60 -12.78
CA GLU A 2 -15.65 -5.03 -11.70
C GLU A 2 -14.27 -4.50 -12.05
N HIS A 3 -13.87 -3.42 -11.40
CA HIS A 3 -12.45 -3.08 -11.33
C HIS A 3 -11.83 -4.13 -10.42
N SER A 4 -11.26 -5.20 -10.97
CA SER A 4 -10.23 -5.95 -10.24
C SER A 4 -9.13 -4.95 -9.92
N GLY A 5 -9.12 -4.46 -8.68
CA GLY A 5 -8.26 -3.38 -8.21
C GLY A 5 -6.80 -3.75 -8.47
N CYS A 6 -6.07 -2.89 -9.15
CA CYS A 6 -4.63 -3.05 -9.22
C CYS A 6 -4.10 -2.63 -7.86
N GLY A 7 -3.66 -3.59 -7.06
CA GLY A 7 -3.11 -3.33 -5.72
C GLY A 7 -2.05 -2.24 -5.74
N VAL A 8 -1.95 -1.50 -4.64
CA VAL A 8 -1.06 -0.33 -4.54
C VAL A 8 -0.19 -0.46 -3.31
N PHE A 9 1.11 -0.26 -3.48
CA PHE A 9 2.07 -0.07 -2.40
C PHE A 9 2.33 1.43 -2.21
N VAL A 10 2.28 1.91 -0.98
CA VAL A 10 2.63 3.27 -0.57
C VAL A 10 3.79 3.18 0.43
N PHE A 11 4.88 3.88 0.15
CA PHE A 11 6.11 3.87 0.95
C PHE A 11 6.25 5.19 1.71
N GLY A 12 6.42 5.10 3.02
CA GLY A 12 6.72 6.25 3.88
C GLY A 12 8.21 6.60 3.87
N LYS A 13 8.54 7.86 4.18
CA LYS A 13 9.92 8.37 4.29
C LYS A 13 10.76 7.61 5.33
N ASP A 14 10.12 7.05 6.36
CA ASP A 14 10.78 6.37 7.48
C ASP A 14 11.07 4.89 7.22
N GLY A 15 10.72 4.39 6.03
CA GLY A 15 10.96 3.00 5.63
C GLY A 15 9.72 2.10 5.74
N ASP A 16 8.62 2.61 6.28
CA ASP A 16 7.34 1.91 6.30
C ASP A 16 6.78 1.64 4.89
N VAL A 17 5.99 0.57 4.77
CA VAL A 17 5.23 0.27 3.57
C VAL A 17 3.82 -0.16 3.92
N MET A 18 2.87 0.31 3.13
CA MET A 18 1.48 -0.13 3.18
C MET A 18 1.02 -0.66 1.83
N ALA A 19 0.17 -1.67 1.85
CA ALA A 19 -0.56 -2.17 0.69
C ALA A 19 -2.05 -1.83 0.78
N PHE A 20 -2.67 -1.55 -0.36
CA PHE A 20 -4.10 -1.26 -0.50
C PHE A 20 -4.68 -2.02 -1.70
N PRO A 21 -5.99 -2.35 -1.69
CA PRO A 21 -6.62 -3.08 -2.79
C PRO A 21 -6.69 -2.28 -4.08
N ASP A 22 -6.76 -0.95 -3.98
CA ASP A 22 -6.87 -0.04 -5.11
C ASP A 22 -6.42 1.38 -4.73
N LEU A 23 -6.30 2.25 -5.75
CA LEU A 23 -5.90 3.65 -5.59
C LEU A 23 -6.91 4.47 -4.80
N GLU A 24 -8.21 4.16 -4.90
CA GLU A 24 -9.26 4.90 -4.21
C GLU A 24 -9.17 4.69 -2.69
N THR A 25 -8.98 3.45 -2.27
CA THR A 25 -8.81 3.07 -0.87
C THR A 25 -7.53 3.66 -0.28
N ALA A 26 -6.43 3.64 -1.04
CA ALA A 26 -5.19 4.30 -0.63
C ALA A 26 -5.38 5.81 -0.47
N ALA A 27 -5.99 6.48 -1.45
CA ALA A 27 -6.28 7.91 -1.41
C ALA A 27 -7.17 8.30 -0.21
N GLY A 28 -8.18 7.50 0.11
CA GLY A 28 -9.08 7.72 1.25
C GLY A 28 -8.44 7.47 2.61
N TRP A 29 -7.29 6.78 2.66
CA TRP A 29 -6.53 6.55 3.89
C TRP A 29 -5.52 7.68 4.16
N MET A 30 -4.94 8.27 3.13
CA MET A 30 -3.89 9.29 3.24
C MET A 30 -4.45 10.66 3.60
N GLU A 31 -3.73 11.42 4.42
CA GLU A 31 -4.04 12.83 4.68
C GLU A 31 -3.27 13.74 3.73
N SER A 32 -3.94 14.76 3.16
CA SER A 32 -3.29 15.72 2.26
C SER A 32 -2.18 16.52 2.93
N ILE A 33 -2.25 16.74 4.25
CA ILE A 33 -1.19 17.43 4.97
C ILE A 33 0.11 16.60 4.96
N ASP A 34 0.02 15.30 5.21
CA ASP A 34 1.18 14.39 5.18
C ASP A 34 1.82 14.35 3.78
N VAL A 35 0.99 14.40 2.72
CA VAL A 35 1.50 14.51 1.34
C VAL A 35 2.26 15.81 1.13
N LEU A 36 1.70 16.94 1.56
CA LEU A 36 2.33 18.26 1.43
C LEU A 36 3.61 18.39 2.27
N GLU A 37 3.69 17.66 3.39
CA GLU A 37 4.87 17.59 4.27
C GLU A 37 5.91 16.54 3.81
N GLY A 38 5.62 15.82 2.73
CA GLY A 38 6.55 14.87 2.11
C GLY A 38 6.72 13.57 2.90
N GLU A 39 5.69 13.12 3.60
CA GLU A 39 5.72 11.87 4.38
C GLU A 39 5.80 10.61 3.52
N TYR A 40 5.29 10.69 2.29
CA TYR A 40 5.30 9.57 1.35
C TYR A 40 6.45 9.70 0.35
N GLU A 41 7.35 8.72 0.35
CA GLU A 41 8.51 8.69 -0.54
C GLU A 41 8.11 8.29 -1.96
N ALA A 42 7.26 7.28 -2.09
CA ALA A 42 6.85 6.74 -3.39
C ALA A 42 5.57 5.91 -3.27
N ALA A 43 4.88 5.72 -4.40
CA ALA A 43 3.83 4.70 -4.52
C ALA A 43 3.94 3.97 -5.85
N PHE A 44 3.53 2.70 -5.85
CA PHE A 44 3.57 1.84 -7.01
C PHE A 44 2.34 0.95 -7.05
N THR A 45 1.84 0.64 -8.24
CA THR A 45 0.91 -0.48 -8.41
C THR A 45 1.66 -1.82 -8.32
N VAL A 46 0.93 -2.90 -8.08
CA VAL A 46 1.48 -4.28 -7.97
C VAL A 46 2.16 -4.73 -9.27
N ASP A 47 1.69 -4.26 -10.43
CA ASP A 47 2.35 -4.51 -11.71
C ASP A 47 3.60 -3.65 -11.94
N GLY A 48 3.93 -2.75 -11.01
CA GLY A 48 5.16 -1.97 -10.97
C GLY A 48 5.07 -0.60 -11.65
N ARG A 49 3.88 -0.07 -11.93
CA ARG A 49 3.74 1.31 -12.42
C ARG A 49 3.91 2.28 -11.27
N GLU A 50 4.63 3.38 -11.51
CA GLU A 50 4.72 4.47 -10.54
C GLU A 50 3.34 5.14 -10.38
N VAL A 51 3.02 5.53 -9.15
CA VAL A 51 1.79 6.24 -8.81
C VAL A 51 2.16 7.64 -8.34
N THR A 52 1.61 8.64 -9.01
CA THR A 52 1.67 10.03 -8.57
C THR A 52 0.71 10.23 -7.40
N ILE A 53 1.21 10.83 -6.32
CA ILE A 53 0.44 11.23 -5.15
C ILE A 53 0.33 12.76 -5.16
N VAL A 54 -0.89 13.29 -5.10
CA VAL A 54 -1.14 14.73 -5.03
C VAL A 54 -2.02 15.04 -3.82
N GLY A 55 -1.51 15.89 -2.93
CA GLY A 55 -2.23 16.47 -1.81
C GLY A 55 -2.53 17.93 -2.07
N GLU A 56 -3.67 18.40 -1.58
CA GLU A 56 -4.07 19.81 -1.63
C GLU A 56 -4.71 20.20 -0.30
N ARG A 57 -4.52 21.46 0.11
CA ARG A 57 -5.05 21.95 1.39
C ARG A 57 -6.57 21.84 1.39
N GLU A 58 -7.13 21.30 2.47
CA GLU A 58 -8.58 21.10 2.65
C GLU A 58 -9.26 20.27 1.54
N SER A 59 -8.48 19.50 0.77
CA SER A 59 -8.99 18.65 -0.30
C SER A 59 -8.50 17.21 -0.12
N PRO A 60 -9.24 16.20 -0.64
CA PRO A 60 -8.79 14.80 -0.60
C PRO A 60 -7.49 14.58 -1.38
N VAL A 61 -6.71 13.58 -0.98
CA VAL A 61 -5.58 13.10 -1.77
C VAL A 61 -6.08 12.51 -3.08
N SER A 62 -5.33 12.74 -4.15
CA SER A 62 -5.58 12.11 -5.45
C SER A 62 -4.38 11.27 -5.87
N LEU A 63 -4.67 10.04 -6.29
CA LEU A 63 -3.66 9.08 -6.75
C LEU A 63 -3.91 8.74 -8.21
N ARG A 64 -2.84 8.66 -8.99
CA ARG A 64 -2.91 8.26 -10.39
C ARG A 64 -1.69 7.41 -10.78
N ALA A 65 -1.95 6.22 -11.32
CA ALA A 65 -0.90 5.43 -11.98
C ALA A 65 -0.40 6.16 -13.23
N THR A 66 0.91 6.19 -13.39
CA THR A 66 1.60 6.73 -14.56
C THR A 66 1.83 5.62 -15.60
N ASP A 67 2.33 6.00 -16.78
CA ASP A 67 2.78 5.03 -17.79
C ASP A 67 4.20 4.51 -17.51
N VAL A 68 4.89 5.05 -16.50
CA VAL A 68 6.24 4.64 -16.12
C VAL A 68 6.18 3.38 -15.27
N ARG A 69 6.98 2.38 -15.64
CA ARG A 69 7.08 1.11 -14.93
C ARG A 69 8.50 0.90 -14.42
N ASP A 70 8.66 0.72 -13.11
CA ASP A 70 9.93 0.46 -12.45
C ASP A 70 9.79 -0.67 -11.41
N LEU A 71 9.83 -1.91 -11.90
CA LEU A 71 9.77 -3.11 -11.07
C LEU A 71 11.00 -3.28 -10.18
N ASP A 72 12.16 -2.83 -10.64
CA ASP A 72 13.40 -2.97 -9.87
C ASP A 72 13.42 -1.98 -8.71
N GLY A 73 12.99 -0.74 -8.93
CA GLY A 73 12.79 0.25 -7.87
C GLY A 73 11.75 -0.18 -6.85
N LEU A 74 10.63 -0.75 -7.30
CA LEU A 74 9.61 -1.32 -6.41
C LEU A 74 10.19 -2.44 -5.53
N ARG A 75 10.87 -3.42 -6.12
CA ARG A 75 11.47 -4.54 -5.38
C ARG A 75 12.52 -4.08 -4.37
N LYS A 76 13.36 -3.11 -4.72
CA LYS A 76 14.35 -2.54 -3.80
C LYS A 76 13.71 -1.89 -2.58
N ARG A 77 12.61 -1.15 -2.79
CA ARG A 77 11.87 -0.52 -1.69
C ARG A 77 11.17 -1.53 -0.82
N LEU A 78 10.52 -2.53 -1.41
CA LEU A 78 9.91 -3.64 -0.65
C LEU A 78 10.95 -4.39 0.18
N ALA A 79 12.14 -4.67 -0.35
CA ALA A 79 13.23 -5.28 0.41
C ALA A 79 13.61 -4.43 1.63
N ARG A 80 13.87 -3.13 1.41
CA ARG A 80 14.23 -2.19 2.48
C ARG A 80 13.15 -2.08 3.55
N SER A 81 11.89 -1.99 3.15
CA SER A 81 10.76 -1.92 4.07
C SER A 81 10.52 -3.24 4.80
N GLY A 82 10.73 -4.37 4.13
CA GLY A 82 10.70 -5.69 4.76
C GLY A 82 11.73 -5.79 5.89
N ASP A 83 12.98 -5.41 5.61
CA ASP A 83 14.05 -5.35 6.62
C ASP A 83 13.68 -4.44 7.80
N HIS A 84 13.11 -3.26 7.51
CA HIS A 84 12.65 -2.31 8.53
C HIS A 84 11.55 -2.89 9.43
N LEU A 85 10.56 -3.57 8.83
CA LEU A 85 9.41 -4.16 9.53
C LEU A 85 9.71 -5.54 10.14
N GLY A 86 10.89 -6.12 9.89
CA GLY A 86 11.22 -7.49 10.27
C GLY A 86 10.40 -8.55 9.51
N LEU A 87 9.97 -8.23 8.29
CA LEU A 87 9.19 -9.10 7.41
C LEU A 87 10.05 -9.56 6.22
N ASN A 88 9.86 -10.81 5.80
CA ASN A 88 10.52 -11.34 4.61
C ASN A 88 9.50 -11.51 3.48
N PHE A 89 9.62 -10.69 2.44
CA PHE A 89 8.68 -10.67 1.32
C PHE A 89 9.14 -11.56 0.16
N PRO A 90 8.24 -12.36 -0.45
CA PRO A 90 8.55 -13.06 -1.71
C PRO A 90 8.56 -12.09 -2.90
N LEU A 91 9.65 -11.35 -3.10
CA LEU A 91 9.76 -10.28 -4.12
C LEU A 91 9.60 -10.74 -5.59
N SER A 92 9.54 -12.06 -5.83
CA SER A 92 9.17 -12.66 -7.11
C SER A 92 7.66 -12.61 -7.40
N ASP A 93 6.83 -12.49 -6.37
CA ASP A 93 5.36 -12.46 -6.45
C ASP A 93 4.81 -11.25 -5.67
N LEU A 94 4.69 -10.13 -6.38
CA LEU A 94 4.25 -8.85 -5.79
C LEU A 94 2.78 -8.88 -5.36
N THR A 95 1.95 -9.71 -5.99
CA THR A 95 0.55 -9.89 -5.58
C THR A 95 0.49 -10.60 -4.23
N ALA A 96 1.31 -11.63 -4.02
CA ALA A 96 1.45 -12.28 -2.72
C ALA A 96 1.95 -11.28 -1.65
N VAL A 97 2.94 -10.46 -1.98
CA VAL A 97 3.44 -9.41 -1.05
C VAL A 97 2.34 -8.44 -0.64
N ALA A 98 1.52 -7.95 -1.59
CA ALA A 98 0.40 -7.04 -1.29
C ALA A 98 -0.63 -7.70 -0.36
N ASN A 99 -1.00 -8.95 -0.65
CA ASN A 99 -1.96 -9.71 0.14
C ASN A 99 -1.44 -10.00 1.56
N ASP A 100 -0.15 -10.32 1.71
CA ASP A 100 0.47 -10.55 3.01
C ASP A 100 0.58 -9.26 3.83
N LEU A 101 0.93 -8.13 3.19
CA LEU A 101 0.94 -6.82 3.85
C LEU A 101 -0.45 -6.40 4.33
N MET A 102 -1.49 -6.53 3.48
CA MET A 102 -2.86 -6.20 3.89
C MET A 102 -3.35 -7.08 5.04
N ARG A 103 -2.96 -8.37 5.06
CA ARG A 103 -3.22 -9.26 6.19
C ARG A 103 -2.51 -8.78 7.46
N TRP A 104 -1.21 -8.50 7.37
CA TRP A 104 -0.42 -8.04 8.50
C TRP A 104 -0.99 -6.73 9.08
N GLN A 105 -1.33 -5.75 8.24
CA GLN A 105 -1.96 -4.49 8.66
C GLN A 105 -3.29 -4.72 9.38
N TRP A 106 -4.14 -5.60 8.84
CA TRP A 106 -5.43 -5.95 9.44
C TRP A 106 -5.25 -6.59 10.82
N GLU A 107 -4.25 -7.46 10.97
CA GLU A 107 -3.92 -8.11 12.24
C GLU A 107 -3.35 -7.13 13.28
N GLN A 108 -2.61 -6.11 12.85
CA GLN A 108 -2.08 -5.08 13.75
C GLN A 108 -3.15 -4.10 14.24
N ARG A 109 -4.20 -3.87 13.43
CA ARG A 109 -5.27 -2.92 13.76
C ARG A 109 -6.23 -3.45 14.84
N TRP A 110 -6.24 -4.75 15.12
CA TRP A 110 -7.18 -5.37 16.05
C TRP A 110 -6.50 -6.31 17.05
N PRO A 111 -6.93 -6.34 18.34
CA PRO A 111 -6.56 -7.45 19.22
C PRO A 111 -6.96 -8.79 18.59
N ARG A 112 -6.08 -9.80 18.62
CA ARG A 112 -6.26 -11.10 17.93
C ARG A 112 -7.58 -11.83 18.25
N TRP A 113 -8.24 -11.50 19.36
CA TRP A 113 -9.54 -12.06 19.75
C TRP A 113 -10.73 -11.43 19.00
N VAL A 114 -10.60 -10.19 18.53
CA VAL A 114 -11.63 -9.45 17.77
C VAL A 114 -11.71 -9.94 16.32
N SER A 115 -10.57 -10.28 15.70
CA SER A 115 -10.51 -10.79 14.32
C SER A 115 -11.30 -12.10 14.13
N ARG A 116 -11.52 -12.87 15.20
CA ARG A 116 -12.30 -14.12 15.19
C ARG A 116 -13.82 -13.92 15.27
N LEU A 117 -14.29 -12.76 15.74
CA LEU A 117 -15.71 -12.49 15.99
C LEU A 117 -16.45 -11.91 14.77
N PHE A 118 -15.73 -11.36 13.77
CA PHE A 118 -16.33 -10.66 12.62
C PHE A 118 -16.77 -11.53 11.44
N GLY A 119 -16.82 -12.86 11.59
CA GLY A 119 -17.67 -13.73 10.77
C GLY A 119 -17.75 -13.44 9.26
N GLY A 120 -16.63 -13.16 8.57
CA GLY A 120 -16.59 -13.31 7.10
C GLY A 120 -15.98 -12.20 6.24
N LYS A 121 -15.55 -11.04 6.76
CA LYS A 121 -14.69 -10.14 5.98
C LYS A 121 -13.24 -10.29 6.45
N GLY A 122 -12.50 -11.14 5.75
CA GLY A 122 -11.05 -11.26 5.90
C GLY A 122 -10.33 -9.96 5.50
N PRO A 123 -8.99 -9.92 5.61
CA PRO A 123 -8.24 -8.77 5.11
C PRO A 123 -8.58 -8.52 3.62
N PRO A 124 -8.55 -7.26 3.17
CA PRO A 124 -8.71 -6.96 1.74
C PRO A 124 -7.66 -7.72 0.91
N GLN A 125 -8.02 -8.03 -0.33
CA GLN A 125 -7.19 -8.77 -1.26
C GLN A 125 -7.19 -8.11 -2.63
N VAL A 126 -6.10 -8.32 -3.37
CA VAL A 126 -5.89 -7.90 -4.76
C VAL A 126 -5.97 -9.07 -5.71
#